data_AF-A0A9E0AYJ7-F1
#
_entry.id   AF-A0A9E0AYJ7-F1
#
_cell.length_a   1.000
_cell.length_b   1.000
_cell.length_c   1.000
_cell.angle_alpha   90.00
_cell.angle_beta   90.00
_cell.angle_gamma   90.00
#
_symmetry.space_group_name_H-M   'P 1'
#
loop_
_entity.id
_entity.type
_entity.pdbx_description
1 polymer ?
#
loop_
_entity_poly.entity_id
_entity_poly.type
_entity_poly.pdbx_seq_one_letter_code
_entity_poly.pdbx_strand_id
1 'polypeptide(L)'
;ILPVIDCYRKELDFVDIVPVCARNGNNVDDLLDVIFSHLDYGPMYYDEDTVTDQPMKQIVAELIREKALHALNDEIPHGIAVVIDSFKERRNARGPITDIDATIICERDSHKGIIIGKGGEMLKKIGTNARYEIEKQLDMKVNLKLWVKVKKEWRDSDILLKNFGYDKKKDK
;
A
#
# COMPACT_ATOMS: atom_id res chain seq x y z
N ILE A 1 -8.70 -10.61 27.43
CA ILE A 1 -8.57 -11.39 26.18
C ILE A 1 -9.31 -12.73 26.25
N LEU A 2 -9.22 -13.49 27.34
CA LEU A 2 -9.90 -14.79 27.50
C LEU A 2 -11.43 -14.78 27.25
N PRO A 3 -12.21 -13.78 27.72
CA PRO A 3 -13.66 -13.75 27.42
C PRO A 3 -13.97 -13.52 25.94
N VAL A 4 -13.09 -12.80 25.23
CA VAL A 4 -13.22 -12.54 23.79
C VAL A 4 -12.88 -13.81 23.00
N ILE A 5 -11.82 -14.52 23.40
CA ILE A 5 -11.48 -15.84 22.84
C ILE A 5 -12.64 -16.81 23.03
N ASP A 6 -13.23 -16.87 24.23
CA ASP A 6 -14.37 -17.74 24.53
C ASP A 6 -15.63 -17.40 23.70
N CYS A 7 -15.80 -16.13 23.32
CA CYS A 7 -16.86 -15.71 22.41
C CYS A 7 -16.63 -16.28 21.01
N TYR A 8 -15.46 -16.01 20.41
CA TYR A 8 -15.19 -16.42 19.03
C TYR A 8 -15.07 -17.94 18.86
N ARG A 9 -14.47 -18.67 19.82
CA ARG A 9 -14.31 -20.13 19.72
C ARG A 9 -15.63 -20.90 19.62
N LYS A 10 -16.76 -20.27 19.93
CA LYS A 10 -18.10 -20.86 19.86
C LYS A 10 -18.76 -20.65 18.49
N GLU A 11 -18.30 -19.67 17.72
CA GLU A 11 -18.87 -19.35 16.41
C GLU A 11 -18.39 -20.32 15.33
N LEU A 12 -17.18 -20.86 15.45
CA LEU A 12 -16.57 -21.82 14.52
C LEU A 12 -15.65 -22.79 15.26
N ASP A 13 -15.42 -23.96 14.65
CA ASP A 13 -14.46 -24.95 15.13
C ASP A 13 -13.06 -24.60 14.59
N PHE A 14 -12.29 -23.86 15.39
CA PHE A 14 -10.93 -23.46 15.03
C PHE A 14 -9.95 -24.58 15.34
N VAL A 15 -9.03 -24.83 14.40
CA VAL A 15 -7.94 -25.81 14.59
C VAL A 15 -7.03 -25.38 15.74
N ASP A 16 -6.63 -24.11 15.76
CA ASP A 16 -5.84 -23.49 16.83
C ASP A 16 -6.31 -22.06 17.09
N ILE A 17 -6.09 -21.59 18.32
CA ILE A 17 -6.35 -20.21 18.73
C ILE A 17 -5.09 -19.63 19.36
N VAL A 18 -4.42 -18.73 18.63
CA VAL A 18 -3.19 -18.07 19.09
C VAL A 18 -3.47 -16.58 19.33
N PRO A 19 -3.47 -16.10 20.59
CA PRO A 19 -3.63 -14.68 20.87
C PRO A 19 -2.33 -13.94 20.53
N VAL A 20 -2.37 -13.02 19.58
CA VAL A 20 -1.18 -12.26 19.13
C VAL A 20 -1.34 -10.76 19.28
N CYS A 21 -0.23 -10.04 19.31
CA CYS A 21 -0.22 -8.59 19.13
C CYS A 21 0.90 -8.17 18.17
N ALA A 22 0.54 -7.97 16.90
CA ALA A 22 1.47 -7.59 15.83
C ALA A 22 2.22 -6.26 16.11
N ARG A 23 1.63 -5.34 16.89
CA ARG A 23 2.23 -4.04 17.19
C ARG A 23 3.46 -4.14 18.11
N ASN A 24 3.45 -5.05 19.07
CA ASN A 24 4.53 -5.21 20.06
C ASN A 24 5.27 -6.55 19.92
N GLY A 25 4.84 -7.43 19.01
CA GLY A 25 5.46 -8.71 18.74
C GLY A 25 5.01 -9.85 19.65
N ASN A 26 4.09 -9.62 20.60
CA ASN A 26 3.69 -10.68 21.52
C ASN A 26 3.07 -11.87 20.77
N ASN A 27 3.60 -13.06 21.05
CA ASN A 27 3.18 -14.37 20.51
C ASN A 27 3.22 -14.47 18.97
N VAL A 28 3.99 -13.61 18.29
CA VAL A 28 4.18 -13.73 16.83
C VAL A 28 5.00 -14.98 16.50
N ASP A 29 6.02 -15.30 17.30
CA ASP A 29 6.83 -16.51 17.12
C ASP A 29 5.99 -17.78 17.33
N ASP A 30 5.17 -17.81 18.40
CA ASP A 30 4.24 -18.93 18.64
C ASP A 30 3.24 -19.12 17.48
N LEU A 31 2.78 -18.02 16.87
CA LEU A 31 1.91 -18.08 15.69
C LEU A 31 2.66 -18.68 14.49
N LEU A 32 3.92 -18.33 14.29
CA LEU A 32 4.75 -18.92 13.23
C LEU A 32 4.91 -20.42 13.43
N ASP A 33 5.23 -20.87 14.65
CA ASP A 33 5.37 -22.29 14.97
C ASP A 33 4.08 -23.08 14.68
N VAL A 34 2.92 -22.53 15.06
CA VAL A 34 1.62 -23.13 14.75
C VAL A 34 1.40 -23.20 13.24
N ILE A 35 1.66 -22.11 12.49
CA ILE A 35 1.55 -22.11 11.01
C ILE A 35 2.45 -23.19 10.41
N PHE A 36 3.71 -23.28 10.83
CA PHE A 36 4.64 -24.31 10.35
C PHE A 36 4.20 -25.73 10.66
N SER A 37 3.52 -25.96 11.79
CA SER A 37 2.99 -27.29 12.13
C SER A 37 1.85 -27.76 11.21
N HIS A 38 1.16 -26.82 10.54
CA HIS A 38 0.06 -27.09 9.60
C HIS A 38 0.46 -27.04 8.13
N LEU A 39 1.68 -26.60 7.82
CA LEU A 39 2.17 -26.54 6.45
C LEU A 39 2.54 -27.93 5.95
N ASP A 40 1.99 -28.32 4.79
CA ASP A 40 2.41 -29.52 4.08
C ASP A 40 3.86 -29.39 3.61
N TYR A 41 4.56 -30.52 3.59
CA TYR A 41 5.91 -30.56 3.03
C TYR A 41 5.86 -30.29 1.51
N GLY A 42 6.65 -29.32 1.04
CA GLY A 42 6.67 -28.93 -0.36
C GLY A 42 7.93 -28.16 -0.75
N PRO A 43 8.15 -27.91 -2.04
CA PRO A 43 9.25 -27.10 -2.50
C PRO A 43 9.04 -25.63 -2.12
N MET A 44 10.15 -24.91 -2.02
CA MET A 44 10.14 -23.45 -1.91
C MET A 44 9.71 -22.84 -3.26
N TYR A 45 8.63 -22.05 -3.27
CA TYR A 45 8.10 -21.41 -4.49
C TYR A 45 8.77 -20.08 -4.84
N TYR A 46 9.42 -19.44 -3.87
CA TYR A 46 10.11 -18.15 -3.99
C TYR A 46 11.45 -18.23 -3.28
N ASP A 47 12.48 -17.61 -3.83
CA ASP A 47 13.82 -17.61 -3.21
C ASP A 47 13.79 -17.02 -1.79
N GLU A 48 14.72 -17.45 -0.92
CA GLU A 48 14.78 -17.03 0.50
C GLU A 48 14.88 -15.51 0.70
N ASP A 49 15.44 -14.79 -0.27
CA ASP A 49 15.61 -13.34 -0.27
C ASP A 49 14.41 -12.58 -0.89
N THR A 50 13.41 -13.30 -1.41
CA THR A 50 12.19 -12.69 -1.95
C THR A 50 11.29 -12.21 -0.81
N VAL A 51 11.31 -10.89 -0.56
CA VAL A 51 10.45 -10.27 0.46
C VAL A 51 8.99 -10.15 0.00
N THR A 52 8.76 -9.87 -1.29
CA THR A 52 7.43 -9.72 -1.88
C THR A 52 7.46 -9.95 -3.40
N ASP A 53 6.36 -10.44 -3.96
CA ASP A 53 6.13 -10.59 -5.40
C ASP A 53 5.60 -9.29 -6.07
N GLN A 54 5.34 -8.25 -5.28
CA GLN A 54 4.81 -6.99 -5.79
C GLN A 54 5.88 -6.20 -6.56
N PRO A 55 5.58 -5.75 -7.80
CA PRO A 55 6.46 -4.85 -8.52
C PRO A 55 6.72 -3.56 -7.76
N MET A 56 7.94 -3.03 -7.84
CA MET A 56 8.34 -1.80 -7.14
C MET A 56 7.41 -0.60 -7.40
N LYS A 57 6.84 -0.51 -8.61
CA LYS A 57 5.84 0.53 -8.94
C LYS A 57 4.58 0.44 -8.08
N GLN A 58 4.11 -0.77 -7.74
CA GLN A 58 2.96 -0.97 -6.87
C GLN A 58 3.30 -0.57 -5.44
N ILE A 59 4.47 -1.00 -4.93
CA ILE A 59 4.96 -0.60 -3.60
C ILE A 59 5.01 0.93 -3.49
N VAL A 60 5.57 1.62 -4.49
CA VAL A 60 5.61 3.09 -4.49
C VAL A 60 4.22 3.73 -4.55
N ALA A 61 3.29 3.17 -5.32
CA ALA A 61 1.92 3.65 -5.35
C ALA A 61 1.26 3.52 -3.96
N GLU A 62 1.49 2.40 -3.28
CA GLU A 62 0.97 2.12 -1.94
C GLU A 62 1.59 3.04 -0.88
N LEU A 63 2.89 3.33 -0.94
CA LEU A 63 3.52 4.31 -0.05
C LEU A 63 2.88 5.70 -0.19
N ILE A 64 2.60 6.14 -1.43
CA ILE A 64 1.90 7.42 -1.68
C ILE A 64 0.48 7.36 -1.13
N ARG A 65 -0.24 6.24 -1.38
CA ARG A 65 -1.62 6.02 -0.91
C ARG A 65 -1.70 6.03 0.61
N GLU A 66 -0.74 5.43 1.31
CA GLU A 66 -0.62 5.43 2.77
C GLU A 66 -0.42 6.86 3.32
N LYS A 67 0.45 7.67 2.70
CA LYS A 67 0.61 9.08 3.15
C LYS A 67 -0.60 9.94 2.85
N ALA A 68 -1.33 9.66 1.77
CA ALA A 68 -2.63 10.28 1.54
C ALA A 68 -3.65 9.83 2.61
N LEU A 69 -3.67 8.55 2.99
CA LEU A 69 -4.51 8.01 4.06
C LEU A 69 -4.27 8.69 5.41
N HIS A 70 -3.02 8.93 5.77
CA HIS A 70 -2.67 9.61 7.02
C HIS A 70 -2.88 11.14 6.99
N ALA A 71 -2.83 11.75 5.82
CA ALA A 71 -2.89 13.20 5.70
C ALA A 71 -4.31 13.74 5.48
N LEU A 72 -5.19 12.95 4.87
CA LEU A 72 -6.57 13.31 4.56
C LEU A 72 -7.51 12.82 5.66
N ASN A 73 -8.63 13.51 5.82
CA ASN A 73 -9.66 13.16 6.81
C ASN A 73 -10.89 12.54 6.13
N ASP A 74 -11.82 12.07 6.97
CA ASP A 74 -13.11 11.50 6.59
C ASP A 74 -12.96 10.34 5.59
N GLU A 75 -13.92 10.16 4.69
CA GLU A 75 -13.90 9.06 3.71
C GLU A 75 -13.02 9.31 2.49
N ILE A 76 -12.46 10.51 2.34
CA ILE A 76 -11.68 10.92 1.16
C ILE A 76 -10.54 9.95 0.84
N PRO A 77 -9.67 9.57 1.80
CA PRO A 77 -8.56 8.67 1.49
C PRO A 77 -8.98 7.23 1.12
N HIS A 78 -10.22 6.82 1.37
CA HIS A 78 -10.75 5.53 0.92
C HIS A 78 -11.29 5.59 -0.51
N GLY A 79 -11.50 6.80 -1.04
CA GLY A 79 -12.02 7.05 -2.39
C GLY A 79 -10.94 7.41 -3.43
N ILE A 80 -9.66 7.11 -3.15
CA ILE A 80 -8.54 7.40 -4.06
C ILE A 80 -7.83 6.16 -4.57
N ALA A 81 -7.27 6.28 -5.77
CA ALA A 81 -6.27 5.35 -6.31
C ALA A 81 -4.98 6.12 -6.63
N VAL A 82 -3.85 5.42 -6.64
CA VAL A 82 -2.56 5.99 -7.08
C VAL A 82 -2.03 5.17 -8.23
N VAL A 83 -1.65 5.85 -9.31
CA VAL A 83 -1.08 5.23 -10.51
C VAL A 83 0.31 5.82 -10.76
N ILE A 84 1.29 4.95 -11.00
CA ILE A 84 2.63 5.38 -11.43
C ILE A 84 2.63 5.52 -12.95
N ASP A 85 2.66 6.76 -13.43
CA ASP A 85 2.66 7.11 -14.85
C ASP A 85 4.06 6.87 -15.47
N SER A 86 5.13 7.19 -14.75
CA SER A 86 6.51 6.97 -15.17
C SER A 86 7.40 6.64 -13.98
N PHE A 87 8.35 5.73 -14.21
CA PHE A 87 9.39 5.35 -13.25
C PHE A 87 10.68 5.19 -14.06
N LYS A 88 11.58 6.17 -13.98
CA LYS A 88 12.80 6.21 -14.79
C LYS A 88 14.01 6.51 -13.93
N GLU A 89 15.01 5.65 -14.02
CA GLU A 89 16.30 5.89 -13.43
C GLU A 89 17.17 6.73 -14.35
N ARG A 90 17.88 7.70 -13.77
CA ARG A 90 18.92 8.46 -14.47
C ARG A 90 20.07 8.75 -13.54
N ARG A 91 21.17 9.23 -14.12
CA ARG A 91 22.35 9.69 -13.38
C ARG A 91 22.50 11.20 -13.47
N ASN A 92 22.85 11.84 -12.37
CA ASN A 92 23.24 13.24 -12.34
C ASN A 92 24.65 13.37 -11.74
N ALA A 93 25.17 14.60 -11.69
CA ALA A 93 26.52 14.88 -11.16
C ALA A 93 26.74 14.47 -9.68
N ARG A 94 25.66 14.24 -8.92
CA ARG A 94 25.67 13.86 -7.50
C ARG A 94 25.36 12.38 -7.26
N GLY A 95 25.13 11.58 -8.30
CA GLY A 95 24.81 10.16 -8.19
C GLY A 95 23.54 9.75 -8.95
N PRO A 96 23.05 8.53 -8.73
CA PRO A 96 21.83 8.06 -9.37
C PRO A 96 20.59 8.68 -8.72
N ILE A 97 19.55 8.89 -9.52
CA ILE A 97 18.27 9.45 -9.10
C ILE A 97 17.14 8.79 -9.88
N THR A 98 16.04 8.51 -9.20
CA THR A 98 14.83 7.96 -9.81
C THR A 98 13.79 9.07 -9.97
N ASP A 99 13.41 9.38 -11.21
CA ASP A 99 12.28 10.25 -11.49
C ASP A 99 10.99 9.42 -11.50
N ILE A 100 10.04 9.82 -10.66
CA ILE A 100 8.75 9.15 -10.51
C ILE A 100 7.65 10.16 -10.74
N ASP A 101 6.80 9.85 -11.71
CA ASP A 101 5.59 10.60 -12.00
C ASP A 101 4.39 9.75 -11.55
N ALA A 102 3.55 10.27 -10.64
CA ALA A 102 2.39 9.56 -10.13
C ALA A 102 1.12 10.42 -10.09
N THR A 103 -0.01 9.82 -10.48
CA THR A 103 -1.32 10.45 -10.43
C THR A 103 -2.14 9.88 -9.28
N ILE A 104 -2.61 10.76 -8.39
CA ILE A 104 -3.67 10.48 -7.42
C ILE A 104 -5.03 10.71 -8.12
N ILE A 105 -5.86 9.68 -8.13
CA ILE A 105 -7.16 9.68 -8.79
C ILE A 105 -8.25 9.74 -7.72
N CYS A 106 -9.23 10.61 -7.89
CA CYS A 106 -10.38 10.75 -7.00
C CYS A 106 -11.68 10.87 -7.80
N GLU A 107 -12.83 10.65 -7.17
CA GLU A 107 -14.12 10.61 -7.88
C GLU A 107 -14.78 11.97 -8.07
N ARG A 108 -14.47 12.95 -7.22
CA ARG A 108 -15.17 14.23 -7.14
C ARG A 108 -14.20 15.41 -7.19
N ASP A 109 -14.60 16.49 -7.85
CA ASP A 109 -13.82 17.73 -7.89
C ASP A 109 -13.61 18.35 -6.51
N SER A 110 -14.58 18.20 -5.59
CA SER A 110 -14.42 18.61 -4.20
C SER A 110 -13.25 17.88 -3.52
N HIS A 111 -13.11 16.56 -3.74
CA HIS A 111 -12.01 15.77 -3.19
C HIS A 111 -10.68 16.21 -3.80
N LYS A 112 -10.63 16.49 -5.11
CA LYS A 112 -9.44 17.05 -5.75
C LYS A 112 -8.97 18.33 -5.06
N GLY A 113 -9.88 19.24 -4.75
CA GLY A 113 -9.56 20.47 -4.01
C GLY A 113 -8.95 20.18 -2.62
N ILE A 114 -9.49 19.20 -1.91
CA ILE A 114 -9.02 18.80 -0.56
C ILE A 114 -7.64 18.12 -0.61
N ILE A 115 -7.43 17.21 -1.58
CA ILE A 115 -6.16 16.52 -1.80
C ILE A 115 -5.05 17.51 -2.15
N ILE A 116 -5.37 18.53 -2.96
CA ILE A 116 -4.42 19.60 -3.28
C ILE A 116 -4.16 20.47 -2.04
N GLY A 117 -5.22 20.87 -1.34
CA GLY A 117 -5.16 21.78 -0.21
C GLY A 117 -4.89 23.24 -0.62
N LYS A 118 -5.06 24.17 0.32
CA LYS A 118 -4.81 25.60 0.09
C LYS A 118 -3.37 25.81 -0.37
N GLY A 119 -3.17 26.46 -1.52
CA GLY A 119 -1.83 26.69 -2.09
C GLY A 119 -1.03 25.42 -2.43
N GLY A 120 -1.67 24.24 -2.50
CA GLY A 120 -0.98 22.97 -2.73
C GLY A 120 -0.33 22.38 -1.47
N GLU A 121 -0.61 22.93 -0.28
CA GLU A 121 0.06 22.52 0.97
C GLU A 121 -0.18 21.04 1.33
N MET A 122 -1.39 20.53 1.08
CA MET A 122 -1.73 19.14 1.41
C MET A 122 -0.99 18.17 0.46
N LEU A 123 -1.03 18.44 -0.86
CA LEU A 123 -0.31 17.62 -1.83
C LEU A 123 1.20 17.65 -1.59
N LYS A 124 1.74 18.81 -1.19
CA LYS A 124 3.15 18.94 -0.80
C LYS A 124 3.48 18.10 0.44
N LYS A 125 2.60 18.08 1.45
CA LYS A 125 2.77 17.24 2.65
C LYS A 125 2.80 15.75 2.29
N ILE A 126 1.83 15.29 1.50
CA ILE A 126 1.75 13.90 1.01
C ILE A 126 3.03 13.54 0.25
N GLY A 127 3.40 14.34 -0.76
CA GLY A 127 4.56 14.07 -1.59
C GLY A 127 5.89 14.12 -0.83
N THR A 128 6.03 15.01 0.15
CA THR A 128 7.26 15.09 0.96
C THR A 128 7.45 13.84 1.81
N ASN A 129 6.40 13.39 2.49
CA ASN A 129 6.45 12.19 3.34
C ASN A 129 6.61 10.92 2.49
N ALA A 130 5.88 10.81 1.38
CA ALA A 130 5.98 9.67 0.48
C ALA A 130 7.39 9.57 -0.11
N ARG A 131 7.95 10.68 -0.62
CA ARG A 131 9.30 10.71 -1.18
C ARG A 131 10.35 10.25 -0.17
N TYR A 132 10.24 10.65 1.10
CA TYR A 132 11.19 10.23 2.13
C TYR A 132 11.23 8.72 2.31
N GLU A 133 10.08 8.05 2.31
CA GLU A 133 10.02 6.60 2.44
C GLU A 133 10.39 5.87 1.15
N ILE A 134 10.02 6.41 0.00
CA ILE A 134 10.44 5.85 -1.29
C ILE A 134 11.97 5.93 -1.44
N GLU A 135 12.62 7.02 -1.01
CA GLU A 135 14.09 7.12 -1.01
C GLU A 135 14.74 6.02 -0.14
N LYS A 136 14.13 5.67 1.00
CA LYS A 136 14.60 4.56 1.84
C LYS A 136 14.37 3.21 1.18
N GLN A 137 13.19 3.00 0.61
CA GLN A 137 12.83 1.73 -0.04
C GLN A 137 13.71 1.44 -1.26
N LEU A 138 14.15 2.46 -1.98
CA LEU A 138 15.00 2.34 -3.17
C LEU A 138 16.50 2.50 -2.89
N ASP A 139 16.88 2.91 -1.67
CA ASP A 139 18.24 3.33 -1.30
C ASP A 139 18.87 4.35 -2.28
N MET A 140 18.05 5.25 -2.81
CA MET A 140 18.43 6.18 -3.88
C MET A 140 17.68 7.51 -3.75
N LYS A 141 18.21 8.58 -4.35
CA LYS A 141 17.49 9.86 -4.40
C LYS A 141 16.29 9.76 -5.33
N VAL A 142 15.19 10.44 -4.98
CA VAL A 142 13.95 10.40 -5.73
C VAL A 142 13.49 11.81 -6.08
N ASN A 143 13.09 11.99 -7.33
CA ASN A 143 12.37 13.17 -7.79
C ASN A 143 10.90 12.77 -8.05
N LEU A 144 10.06 12.95 -7.03
CA LEU A 144 8.65 12.59 -7.08
C LEU A 144 7.80 13.78 -7.54
N LYS A 145 7.04 13.59 -8.61
CA LYS A 145 6.01 14.52 -9.07
C LYS A 145 4.64 13.88 -8.90
N LEU A 146 3.72 14.64 -8.30
CA LEU A 146 2.35 14.21 -8.04
C LEU A 146 1.35 15.07 -8.81
N TRP A 147 0.36 14.43 -9.42
CA TRP A 147 -0.81 15.09 -10.00
C TRP A 147 -2.09 14.58 -9.33
N VAL A 148 -3.14 15.38 -9.39
CA VAL A 148 -4.47 14.98 -8.92
C VAL A 148 -5.46 15.07 -10.09
N LYS A 149 -6.04 13.94 -10.46
CA LYS A 149 -7.05 13.83 -11.53
C LYS A 149 -8.39 13.37 -10.97
N VAL A 150 -9.47 13.88 -11.55
CA VAL A 150 -10.82 13.43 -11.23
C VAL A 150 -11.22 12.40 -12.28
N LYS A 151 -11.67 11.23 -11.83
CA LYS A 151 -12.27 10.21 -12.67
C LYS A 151 -13.54 9.74 -11.96
N LYS A 152 -14.69 10.17 -12.48
CA LYS A 152 -16.00 9.80 -11.91
C LYS A 152 -16.20 8.29 -12.00
N GLU A 153 -16.81 7.71 -10.95
CA GLU A 153 -17.27 6.31 -10.91
C GLU A 153 -16.15 5.29 -11.25
N TRP A 154 -14.90 5.60 -10.89
CA TRP A 154 -13.78 4.73 -11.25
C TRP A 154 -13.82 3.40 -10.48
N ARG A 155 -14.39 3.40 -9.26
CA ARG A 155 -14.58 2.20 -8.44
C ARG A 155 -15.63 1.25 -9.03
N ASP A 156 -16.58 1.76 -9.80
CA ASP A 156 -17.63 0.96 -10.44
C ASP A 156 -17.24 0.46 -11.83
N SER A 157 -16.08 0.91 -12.34
CA SER A 157 -15.59 0.53 -13.66
C SER A 157 -14.53 -0.56 -13.55
N ASP A 158 -14.89 -1.79 -13.92
CA ASP A 158 -13.94 -2.93 -13.91
C ASP A 158 -12.68 -2.65 -14.76
N ILE A 159 -12.82 -1.89 -15.86
CA ILE A 159 -11.70 -1.48 -16.70
C ILE A 159 -10.74 -0.58 -15.92
N LEU A 160 -11.28 0.40 -15.19
CA LEU A 160 -10.46 1.36 -14.44
C LEU A 160 -9.85 0.72 -13.19
N LEU A 161 -10.60 -0.12 -12.48
CA LEU A 161 -10.09 -0.94 -11.39
C LEU A 161 -8.86 -1.74 -11.85
N LYS A 162 -8.99 -2.46 -12.96
CA LYS A 162 -7.87 -3.21 -13.54
C LYS A 162 -6.69 -2.32 -13.92
N ASN A 163 -6.95 -1.17 -14.57
CA ASN A 163 -5.90 -0.23 -14.96
C ASN A 163 -5.16 0.37 -13.75
N PHE A 164 -5.81 0.47 -12.59
CA PHE A 164 -5.21 0.97 -11.36
C PHE A 164 -4.57 -0.12 -10.50
N GLY A 165 -4.53 -1.36 -11.01
CA GLY A 165 -3.90 -2.49 -10.32
C GLY A 165 -4.85 -3.33 -9.47
N TYR A 166 -6.15 -3.00 -9.46
CA TYR A 166 -7.20 -3.75 -8.77
C TYR A 166 -7.87 -4.74 -9.75
N ASP A 167 -7.15 -5.78 -10.19
CA ASP A 167 -7.73 -6.83 -11.06
C ASP A 167 -8.34 -7.95 -10.21
N LYS A 168 -9.69 -8.06 -10.23
CA LYS A 168 -10.46 -9.11 -9.53
C LYS A 168 -10.09 -10.53 -9.97
N LYS A 169 -9.39 -10.71 -11.10
CA LYS A 169 -9.04 -12.03 -11.65
C LYS A 169 -7.64 -12.52 -11.28
N LYS A 170 -6.85 -11.77 -10.50
CA LYS A 170 -5.54 -12.26 -10.03
C LYS A 170 -5.65 -13.38 -9.00
N ASP A 171 -6.80 -13.52 -8.34
CA ASP A 171 -7.04 -14.52 -7.30
C ASP A 171 -7.75 -15.80 -7.82
N LYS A 172 -7.59 -16.14 -9.11
CA LYS A 172 -8.11 -17.37 -9.72
C LYS A 172 -7.02 -18.17 -10.43
#